data_AF-R6R9C3-F1
#
_entry.id   AF-R6R9C3-F1
#
_cell.length_a   1.000
_cell.length_b   1.000
_cell.length_c   1.000
_cell.angle_alpha   90.00
_cell.angle_beta   90.00
_cell.angle_gamma   90.00
#
_symmetry.space_group_name_H-M   'P 1'
#
loop_
_entity.id
_entity.type
_entity.pdbx_description
1 polymer ?
#
loop_
_entity_poly.entity_id
_entity_poly.type
_entity_poly.pdbx_seq_one_letter_code
_entity_poly.pdbx_strand_id
1 'polypeptide(L)'
;MKQEKRINQLCFATIMLSINIIFIVLNLFLPLFSLILLIGIPFSSALVKLKCNYKYTLLYIICSLLISFFIDFQSTLFYLFPSLISGLVFGILIKKNIHAYYLIICSSLINVLIQFFNIFIMNKFYQIDFIQAFCELIKVNPSFFNEIKLLFFFTFSFIQIILTYIVIVNEIHKFNYVVNEKNNLFYQIFILEIIIFILSIFIKPLTYLFNGLLIINSCLILYYMKLANFKLINILSGSLYFFSFILTCCFYQKIKQYGFDSLFIIFSITTFVNSAIFIIYVKLIRKEKIDEALFNKISQIN
;
A
#
# COMPACT_ATOMS: atom_id res chain seq x y z
N MET A 1 29.25 -7.94 -26.22
CA MET A 1 28.82 -7.86 -24.80
C MET A 1 28.29 -6.49 -24.34
N LYS A 2 29.07 -5.40 -24.23
CA LYS A 2 28.53 -4.11 -23.71
C LYS A 2 27.49 -3.46 -24.64
N GLN A 3 27.69 -3.52 -25.96
CA GLN A 3 26.77 -2.96 -26.95
C GLN A 3 25.47 -3.78 -27.05
N GLU A 4 25.59 -5.10 -27.11
CA GLU A 4 24.46 -6.04 -27.09
C GLU A 4 23.59 -5.86 -25.84
N LYS A 5 24.19 -5.68 -24.66
CA LYS A 5 23.44 -5.37 -23.43
C LYS A 5 22.68 -4.04 -23.52
N ARG A 6 23.24 -3.02 -24.19
CA ARG A 6 22.58 -1.72 -24.42
C ARG A 6 21.40 -1.86 -25.38
N ILE A 7 21.58 -2.59 -26.48
CA ILE A 7 20.53 -2.86 -27.46
C ILE A 7 19.38 -3.62 -26.78
N ASN A 8 19.68 -4.66 -26.02
CA ASN A 8 18.67 -5.45 -25.32
C ASN A 8 17.86 -4.61 -24.31
N GLN A 9 18.52 -3.72 -23.57
CA GLN A 9 17.82 -2.81 -22.65
C GLN A 9 16.94 -1.78 -23.37
N LEU A 10 17.42 -1.26 -24.51
CA LEU A 10 16.65 -0.33 -25.33
C LEU A 10 15.41 -1.03 -25.91
N CYS A 11 15.60 -2.19 -26.56
CA CYS A 11 14.50 -2.97 -27.12
C CYS A 11 13.47 -3.34 -26.05
N PHE A 12 13.91 -3.76 -24.86
CA PHE A 12 12.99 -4.08 -23.76
C PHE A 12 12.17 -2.86 -23.31
N ALA A 13 12.82 -1.71 -23.16
CA ALA A 13 12.15 -0.45 -22.81
C ALA A 13 11.13 -0.04 -23.89
N THR A 14 11.47 -0.20 -25.16
CA THR A 14 10.57 0.11 -26.29
C THR A 14 9.36 -0.83 -26.35
N ILE A 15 9.54 -2.13 -26.07
CA ILE A 15 8.44 -3.10 -26.00
C ILE A 15 7.47 -2.70 -24.88
N MET A 16 7.99 -2.42 -23.68
CA MET A 16 7.15 -2.02 -22.55
C MET A 16 6.44 -0.69 -22.79
N LEU A 17 7.10 0.26 -23.44
CA LEU A 17 6.49 1.52 -23.87
C LEU A 17 5.33 1.27 -24.84
N SER A 18 5.53 0.38 -25.82
CA SER A 18 4.50 0.05 -26.81
C SER A 18 3.28 -0.58 -26.15
N ILE A 19 3.50 -1.47 -25.17
CA ILE A 19 2.41 -2.05 -24.37
C ILE A 19 1.60 -0.97 -23.64
N ASN A 20 2.25 0.01 -23.03
CA ASN A 20 1.54 1.11 -22.35
C ASN A 20 0.70 1.95 -23.32
N ILE A 21 1.25 2.26 -24.50
CA ILE A 21 0.52 2.99 -25.54
C ILE A 21 -0.71 2.21 -25.97
N ILE A 22 -0.57 0.90 -26.18
CA ILE A 22 -1.71 0.03 -26.51
C ILE A 22 -2.77 0.10 -25.41
N PHE A 23 -2.39 0.02 -24.13
CA PHE A 23 -3.37 0.13 -23.04
C PHE A 23 -4.10 1.48 -23.02
N ILE A 24 -3.41 2.59 -23.31
CA ILE A 24 -4.06 3.91 -23.37
C ILE A 24 -5.03 3.98 -24.54
N VAL A 25 -4.60 3.54 -25.72
CA VAL A 25 -5.45 3.52 -26.92
C VAL A 25 -6.69 2.64 -26.66
N LEU A 26 -6.53 1.48 -26.03
CA LEU A 26 -7.66 0.63 -25.66
C LEU A 26 -8.61 1.31 -24.65
N ASN A 27 -8.08 2.06 -23.69
CA ASN A 27 -8.89 2.80 -22.72
C ASN A 27 -9.78 3.88 -23.36
N LEU A 28 -9.39 4.41 -24.53
CA LEU A 28 -10.24 5.34 -25.28
C LEU A 28 -11.52 4.68 -25.82
N PHE A 29 -11.45 3.40 -26.15
CA PHE A 29 -12.58 2.66 -26.72
C PHE A 29 -13.40 1.92 -25.67
N LEU A 30 -12.77 1.52 -24.56
CA LEU A 30 -13.36 0.63 -23.56
C LEU A 30 -13.10 1.17 -22.14
N PRO A 31 -14.08 1.83 -21.49
CA PRO A 31 -13.87 2.48 -20.19
C PRO A 31 -13.48 1.50 -19.05
N LEU A 32 -13.84 0.21 -19.18
CA LEU A 32 -13.44 -0.83 -18.21
C LEU A 32 -11.94 -1.18 -18.28
N PHE A 33 -11.22 -0.80 -19.35
CA PHE A 33 -9.77 -1.00 -19.45
C PHE A 33 -8.97 -0.11 -18.49
N SER A 34 -9.62 0.88 -17.86
CA SER A 34 -9.04 1.66 -16.77
C SER A 34 -8.52 0.80 -15.61
N LEU A 35 -9.16 -0.34 -15.31
CA LEU A 35 -8.68 -1.31 -14.33
C LEU A 35 -7.41 -2.04 -14.80
N ILE A 36 -7.31 -2.31 -16.10
CA ILE A 36 -6.13 -2.93 -16.70
C ILE A 36 -4.97 -1.93 -16.69
N LEU A 37 -5.21 -0.64 -16.97
CA LEU A 37 -4.19 0.42 -16.83
C LEU A 37 -3.63 0.47 -15.41
N LEU A 38 -4.49 0.35 -14.41
CA LEU A 38 -4.19 0.44 -12.99
C LEU A 38 -3.25 -0.67 -12.48
N ILE A 39 -3.12 -1.77 -13.22
CA ILE A 39 -2.31 -2.95 -12.86
C ILE A 39 -1.19 -3.20 -13.90
N GLY A 40 -1.53 -3.12 -15.19
CA GLY A 40 -0.64 -3.40 -16.31
C GLY A 40 0.48 -2.38 -16.48
N ILE A 41 0.18 -1.08 -16.31
CA ILE A 41 1.22 -0.03 -16.40
C ILE A 41 2.20 -0.11 -15.20
N PRO A 42 1.74 -0.26 -13.95
CA PRO A 42 2.68 -0.47 -12.84
C PRO A 42 3.56 -1.70 -13.04
N PHE A 43 3.00 -2.80 -13.58
CA PHE A 43 3.77 -4.00 -13.90
C PHE A 43 4.86 -3.74 -14.96
N SER A 44 4.51 -3.15 -16.10
CA SER A 44 5.47 -2.84 -17.17
C SER A 44 6.59 -1.91 -16.65
N SER A 45 6.22 -0.89 -15.89
CA SER A 45 7.14 0.07 -15.29
C SER A 45 8.09 -0.58 -14.26
N ALA A 46 7.56 -1.48 -13.42
CA ALA A 46 8.38 -2.25 -12.47
C ALA A 46 9.42 -3.12 -13.19
N LEU A 47 9.02 -3.81 -14.26
CA LEU A 47 9.93 -4.63 -15.07
C LEU A 47 11.03 -3.79 -15.73
N VAL A 48 10.68 -2.64 -16.33
CA VAL A 48 11.67 -1.72 -16.90
C VAL A 48 12.65 -1.28 -15.84
N LYS A 49 12.20 -0.96 -14.63
CA LYS A 49 13.09 -0.55 -13.54
C LYS A 49 14.03 -1.66 -13.07
N LEU A 50 13.57 -2.90 -13.09
CA LEU A 50 14.36 -4.06 -12.68
C LEU A 50 15.43 -4.40 -13.72
N LYS A 51 15.06 -4.52 -15.00
CA LYS A 51 15.95 -4.96 -16.09
C LYS A 51 16.83 -3.86 -16.68
N CYS A 52 16.37 -2.62 -16.69
CA CYS A 52 17.08 -1.53 -17.36
C CYS A 52 17.87 -0.65 -16.38
N ASN A 53 18.94 -0.03 -16.90
CA ASN A 53 19.67 1.01 -16.18
C ASN A 53 18.87 2.32 -16.16
N TYR A 54 19.22 3.22 -15.23
CA TYR A 54 18.51 4.49 -15.03
C TYR A 54 18.31 5.31 -16.31
N LYS A 55 19.29 5.34 -17.23
CA LYS A 55 19.20 6.05 -18.50
C LYS A 55 18.03 5.57 -19.36
N TYR A 56 17.88 4.25 -19.52
CA TYR A 56 16.82 3.66 -20.32
C TYR A 56 15.47 3.69 -19.61
N THR A 57 15.46 3.59 -18.28
CA THR A 57 14.23 3.82 -17.49
C THR A 57 13.72 5.25 -17.68
N LEU A 58 14.62 6.25 -17.68
CA LEU A 58 14.27 7.65 -17.88
C LEU A 58 13.77 7.91 -19.31
N LEU A 59 14.43 7.35 -20.32
CA LEU A 59 13.95 7.40 -21.71
C LEU A 59 12.55 6.78 -21.85
N TYR A 60 12.32 5.61 -21.25
CA TYR A 60 11.02 4.96 -21.24
C TYR A 60 9.92 5.86 -20.65
N ILE A 61 10.18 6.51 -19.51
CA ILE A 61 9.21 7.41 -18.86
C ILE A 61 8.92 8.61 -19.77
N ILE A 62 9.95 9.29 -20.26
CA ILE A 62 9.79 10.49 -21.09
C ILE A 62 9.05 10.16 -22.37
N CYS A 63 9.44 9.12 -23.09
CA CYS A 63 8.79 8.72 -24.33
C CYS A 63 7.36 8.24 -24.08
N SER A 64 7.10 7.48 -23.00
CA SER A 64 5.73 7.06 -22.65
C SER A 64 4.84 8.26 -22.38
N LEU A 65 5.32 9.25 -21.62
CA LEU A 65 4.56 10.46 -21.32
C LEU A 65 4.33 11.30 -22.59
N LEU A 66 5.38 11.59 -23.37
CA LEU A 66 5.27 12.43 -24.56
C LEU A 66 4.32 11.84 -25.60
N ILE A 67 4.47 10.57 -25.94
CA ILE A 67 3.63 9.93 -26.97
C ILE A 67 2.19 9.88 -26.48
N SER A 68 1.97 9.45 -25.24
CA SER A 68 0.63 9.33 -24.68
C SER A 68 -0.07 10.68 -24.54
N PHE A 69 0.68 11.74 -24.21
CA PHE A 69 0.15 13.09 -24.08
C PHE A 69 -0.52 13.57 -25.38
N PHE A 70 0.07 13.25 -26.53
CA PHE A 70 -0.50 13.58 -27.84
C PHE A 70 -1.68 12.71 -28.24
N ILE A 71 -1.84 11.52 -27.63
CA ILE A 71 -2.98 10.63 -27.87
C ILE A 71 -4.16 11.06 -27.00
N ASP A 72 -3.94 11.14 -25.69
CA ASP A 72 -4.92 11.58 -24.71
C ASP A 72 -4.22 12.19 -23.49
N PHE A 73 -4.24 13.52 -23.45
CA PHE A 73 -3.68 14.31 -22.37
C PHE A 73 -4.27 13.95 -21.01
N GLN A 74 -5.58 13.73 -20.92
CA GLN A 74 -6.28 13.48 -19.67
C GLN A 74 -5.90 12.10 -19.12
N SER A 75 -5.95 11.05 -19.95
CA SER A 75 -5.49 9.72 -19.55
C SER A 75 -4.03 9.72 -19.17
N THR A 76 -3.20 10.49 -19.87
CA THR A 76 -1.76 10.56 -19.62
C THR A 76 -1.44 11.14 -18.25
N LEU A 77 -2.02 12.30 -17.91
CA LEU A 77 -1.74 12.96 -16.63
C LEU A 77 -2.34 12.21 -15.45
N PHE A 78 -3.58 11.72 -15.57
CA PHE A 78 -4.33 11.25 -14.40
C PHE A 78 -4.28 9.73 -14.20
N TYR A 79 -3.91 8.96 -15.23
CA TYR A 79 -3.82 7.51 -15.13
C TYR A 79 -2.41 7.00 -15.42
N LEU A 80 -1.81 7.34 -16.57
CA LEU A 80 -0.49 6.81 -16.94
C LEU A 80 0.62 7.34 -16.03
N PHE A 81 0.73 8.65 -15.82
CA PHE A 81 1.80 9.24 -15.03
C PHE A 81 1.85 8.68 -13.59
N PRO A 82 0.75 8.62 -12.84
CA PRO A 82 0.70 7.99 -11.52
C PRO A 82 1.10 6.52 -11.54
N SER A 83 0.58 5.78 -12.52
CA SER A 83 0.82 4.34 -12.65
C SER A 83 2.27 4.02 -12.99
N LEU A 84 2.91 4.84 -13.82
CA LEU A 84 4.34 4.74 -14.09
C LEU A 84 5.15 4.91 -12.80
N ILE A 85 4.89 5.96 -12.02
CA ILE A 85 5.61 6.20 -10.76
C ILE A 85 5.37 5.05 -9.79
N SER A 86 4.14 4.59 -9.64
CA SER A 86 3.79 3.47 -8.76
C SER A 86 4.60 2.22 -9.10
N GLY A 87 4.68 1.86 -10.39
CA GLY A 87 5.50 0.74 -10.85
C GLY A 87 7.01 0.94 -10.67
N LEU A 88 7.52 2.17 -10.87
CA LEU A 88 8.94 2.48 -10.63
C LEU A 88 9.30 2.31 -9.16
N VAL A 89 8.44 2.79 -8.26
CA VAL A 89 8.59 2.62 -6.81
C VAL A 89 8.63 1.14 -6.48
N PHE A 90 7.66 0.36 -6.98
CA PHE A 90 7.63 -1.09 -6.83
C PHE A 90 8.95 -1.74 -7.26
N GLY A 91 9.41 -1.45 -8.49
CA GLY A 91 10.65 -2.00 -9.03
C GLY A 91 11.90 -1.57 -8.26
N ILE A 92 11.94 -0.34 -7.72
CA ILE A 92 13.03 0.11 -6.82
C ILE A 92 13.03 -0.70 -5.53
N LEU A 93 11.87 -0.89 -4.90
CA LEU A 93 11.77 -1.59 -3.61
C LEU A 93 12.13 -3.08 -3.76
N ILE A 94 11.68 -3.74 -4.85
CA ILE A 94 12.06 -5.12 -5.20
C ILE A 94 13.57 -5.20 -5.42
N LYS A 95 14.16 -4.28 -6.21
CA LYS A 95 15.61 -4.28 -6.47
C LYS A 95 16.46 -4.08 -5.22
N LYS A 96 15.91 -3.41 -4.20
CA LYS A 96 16.52 -3.22 -2.88
C LYS A 96 16.26 -4.39 -1.91
N ASN A 97 15.61 -5.47 -2.36
CA ASN A 97 15.22 -6.63 -1.53
C ASN A 97 14.41 -6.25 -0.28
N ILE A 98 13.60 -5.18 -0.37
CA ILE A 98 12.71 -4.75 0.72
C ILE A 98 11.60 -5.79 0.89
N HIS A 99 11.26 -6.07 2.15
CA HIS A 99 10.23 -7.05 2.49
C HIS A 99 8.86 -6.66 1.92
N ALA A 100 8.07 -7.65 1.47
CA ALA A 100 6.74 -7.47 0.87
C ALA A 100 5.82 -6.51 1.64
N TYR A 101 5.72 -6.68 2.96
CA TYR A 101 4.96 -5.78 3.83
C TYR A 101 5.36 -4.30 3.66
N TYR A 102 6.66 -3.97 3.81
CA TYR A 102 7.13 -2.59 3.65
C TYR A 102 7.00 -2.11 2.22
N LEU A 103 7.15 -3.01 1.25
CA LEU A 103 6.92 -2.71 -0.14
C LEU A 103 5.49 -2.19 -0.35
N ILE A 104 4.49 -2.91 0.17
CA ILE A 104 3.07 -2.54 0.04
C ILE A 104 2.79 -1.21 0.75
N ILE A 105 3.24 -1.05 2.01
CA ILE A 105 2.99 0.17 2.80
C ILE A 105 3.65 1.39 2.15
N CYS A 106 4.93 1.30 1.80
CA CYS A 106 5.65 2.43 1.19
C CYS A 106 5.06 2.80 -0.17
N SER A 107 4.71 1.81 -1.01
CA SER A 107 4.09 2.08 -2.31
C SER A 107 2.71 2.72 -2.16
N SER A 108 1.93 2.31 -1.16
CA SER A 108 0.62 2.89 -0.86
C SER A 108 0.74 4.35 -0.42
N LEU A 109 1.68 4.66 0.48
CA LEU A 109 1.93 6.04 0.94
C LEU A 109 2.40 6.94 -0.21
N ILE A 110 3.26 6.43 -1.09
CA ILE A 110 3.69 7.20 -2.27
C ILE A 110 2.51 7.43 -3.22
N ASN A 111 1.65 6.43 -3.43
CA ASN A 111 0.43 6.61 -4.22
C ASN A 111 -0.51 7.66 -3.65
N VAL A 112 -0.64 7.77 -2.32
CA VAL A 112 -1.41 8.84 -1.68
C VAL A 112 -0.83 10.21 -2.04
N LEU A 113 0.49 10.38 -1.95
CA LEU A 113 1.15 11.64 -2.34
C LEU A 113 0.89 11.99 -3.81
N ILE A 114 0.94 11.00 -4.70
CA ILE A 114 0.64 11.18 -6.12
C ILE A 114 -0.84 11.56 -6.33
N GLN A 115 -1.77 10.97 -5.58
CA GLN A 115 -3.19 11.32 -5.67
C GLN A 115 -3.43 12.77 -5.23
N PHE A 116 -2.81 13.23 -4.13
CA PHE A 116 -2.89 14.64 -3.74
C PHE A 116 -2.26 15.57 -4.78
N PHE A 117 -1.15 15.16 -5.38
CA PHE A 117 -0.54 15.91 -6.49
C PHE A 117 -1.47 16.01 -7.70
N ASN A 118 -2.15 14.92 -8.06
CA ASN A 118 -3.15 14.90 -9.13
C ASN A 118 -4.35 15.79 -8.81
N ILE A 119 -4.87 15.74 -7.58
CA ILE A 119 -5.98 16.61 -7.14
C ILE A 119 -5.55 18.08 -7.25
N PHE A 120 -4.33 18.40 -6.83
CA PHE A 120 -3.79 19.76 -6.98
C PHE A 120 -3.71 20.21 -8.45
N ILE A 121 -3.25 19.33 -9.34
CA ILE A 121 -3.25 19.59 -10.79
C ILE A 121 -4.68 19.79 -11.31
N MET A 122 -5.60 18.89 -10.96
CA MET A 122 -7.01 18.97 -11.38
C MET A 122 -7.64 20.30 -10.98
N ASN A 123 -7.49 20.70 -9.70
CA ASN A 123 -8.04 21.94 -9.20
C ASN A 123 -7.49 23.16 -9.96
N LYS A 124 -6.21 23.14 -10.35
CA LYS A 124 -5.60 24.21 -11.12
C LYS A 124 -6.03 24.25 -12.58
N PHE A 125 -6.08 23.10 -13.25
CA PHE A 125 -6.37 23.03 -14.68
C PHE A 125 -7.86 23.23 -14.98
N TYR A 126 -8.74 22.63 -14.17
CA TYR A 126 -10.18 22.68 -14.38
C TYR A 126 -10.89 23.78 -13.60
N GLN A 127 -10.18 24.49 -12.71
CA GLN A 127 -10.76 25.53 -11.84
C GLN A 127 -11.97 25.03 -11.01
N ILE A 128 -11.99 23.73 -10.71
CA ILE A 128 -13.02 23.08 -9.90
C ILE A 128 -12.39 22.68 -8.57
N ASP A 129 -13.11 22.87 -7.46
CA ASP A 129 -12.69 22.28 -6.19
C ASP A 129 -13.10 20.79 -6.17
N PHE A 130 -12.18 19.93 -6.62
CA PHE A 130 -12.46 18.51 -6.85
C PHE A 130 -12.95 17.80 -5.59
N ILE A 131 -12.42 18.19 -4.42
CA ILE A 131 -12.84 17.60 -3.15
C ILE A 131 -14.30 17.96 -2.84
N GLN A 132 -14.70 19.21 -3.10
CA GLN A 132 -16.07 19.64 -2.88
C GLN A 132 -17.03 18.95 -3.85
N ALA A 133 -16.69 18.92 -5.14
CA ALA A 133 -17.50 18.22 -6.15
C ALA A 133 -17.66 16.72 -5.80
N PHE A 134 -16.60 16.09 -5.31
CA PHE A 134 -16.65 14.70 -4.85
C PHE A 134 -17.54 14.51 -3.63
N CYS A 135 -17.49 15.43 -2.66
CA CYS A 135 -18.36 15.41 -1.48
C CYS A 135 -19.85 15.55 -1.87
N GLU A 136 -20.15 16.42 -2.83
CA GLU A 136 -21.51 16.61 -3.36
C GLU A 136 -22.02 15.35 -4.06
N LEU A 137 -21.18 14.68 -4.87
CA LEU A 137 -21.54 13.44 -5.56
C LEU A 137 -21.87 12.28 -4.59
N ILE A 138 -21.11 12.12 -3.51
CA ILE A 138 -21.30 11.04 -2.54
C ILE A 138 -22.27 11.47 -1.41
N LYS A 139 -22.73 12.73 -1.42
CA LYS A 139 -23.61 13.32 -0.40
C LYS A 139 -23.00 13.24 1.01
N VAL A 140 -21.70 13.54 1.12
CA VAL A 140 -20.95 13.57 2.39
C VAL A 140 -20.66 15.02 2.77
N ASN A 141 -20.71 15.33 4.07
CA ASN A 141 -20.34 16.66 4.57
C ASN A 141 -18.85 16.95 4.28
N PRO A 142 -18.51 18.07 3.60
CA PRO A 142 -17.12 18.43 3.30
C PRO A 142 -16.22 18.58 4.53
N SER A 143 -16.77 19.03 5.67
CA SER A 143 -15.98 19.16 6.90
C SER A 143 -15.53 17.80 7.42
N PHE A 144 -16.45 16.84 7.45
CA PHE A 144 -16.16 15.46 7.83
C PHE A 144 -15.20 14.79 6.84
N PHE A 145 -15.42 14.95 5.54
CA PHE A 145 -14.52 14.36 4.54
C PHE A 145 -13.09 14.90 4.67
N ASN A 146 -12.93 16.19 4.99
CA ASN A 146 -11.61 16.78 5.20
C ASN A 146 -10.82 16.15 6.36
N GLU A 147 -11.51 15.63 7.39
CA GLU A 147 -10.88 14.90 8.50
C GLU A 147 -10.40 13.50 8.07
N ILE A 148 -11.20 12.80 7.27
CA ILE A 148 -10.94 11.39 6.90
C ILE A 148 -10.24 11.20 5.55
N LYS A 149 -10.09 12.26 4.73
CA LYS A 149 -9.62 12.17 3.33
C LYS A 149 -8.31 11.40 3.17
N LEU A 150 -7.36 11.59 4.09
CA LEU A 150 -6.06 10.91 4.06
C LEU A 150 -6.21 9.40 4.22
N LEU A 151 -7.05 8.96 5.17
CA LEU A 151 -7.38 7.55 5.36
C LEU A 151 -8.12 6.99 4.14
N PHE A 152 -9.04 7.76 3.57
CA PHE A 152 -9.79 7.36 2.38
C PHE A 152 -8.86 7.10 1.19
N PHE A 153 -8.02 8.06 0.83
CA PHE A 153 -7.05 7.92 -0.27
C PHE A 153 -6.01 6.84 0.01
N PHE A 154 -5.59 6.68 1.27
CA PHE A 154 -4.70 5.59 1.67
C PHE A 154 -5.35 4.23 1.48
N THR A 155 -6.61 4.05 1.89
CA THR A 155 -7.35 2.79 1.73
C THR A 155 -7.49 2.43 0.25
N PHE A 156 -7.85 3.40 -0.60
CA PHE A 156 -7.93 3.20 -2.04
C PHE A 156 -6.57 2.80 -2.64
N SER A 157 -5.51 3.53 -2.26
CA SER A 157 -4.14 3.23 -2.68
C SER A 157 -3.68 1.84 -2.24
N PHE A 158 -4.03 1.45 -1.02
CA PHE A 158 -3.66 0.16 -0.43
C PHE A 158 -4.31 -1.00 -1.18
N ILE A 159 -5.61 -0.90 -1.49
CA ILE A 159 -6.33 -1.89 -2.30
C ILE A 159 -5.70 -2.01 -3.69
N GLN A 160 -5.46 -0.88 -4.37
CA GLN A 160 -4.80 -0.85 -5.67
C GLN A 160 -3.41 -1.52 -5.62
N ILE A 161 -2.61 -1.20 -4.61
CA ILE A 161 -1.25 -1.74 -4.46
C ILE A 161 -1.29 -3.25 -4.17
N ILE A 162 -2.26 -3.75 -3.40
CA ILE A 162 -2.43 -5.20 -3.19
C ILE A 162 -2.76 -5.91 -4.51
N LEU A 163 -3.68 -5.37 -5.31
CA LEU A 163 -4.00 -5.97 -6.61
C LEU A 163 -2.78 -6.01 -7.52
N THR A 164 -2.04 -4.90 -7.59
CA THR A 164 -0.79 -4.80 -8.33
C THR A 164 0.28 -5.75 -7.78
N TYR A 165 0.37 -5.91 -6.46
CA TYR A 165 1.28 -6.84 -5.79
C TYR A 165 1.02 -8.29 -6.25
N ILE A 166 -0.23 -8.73 -6.20
CA ILE A 166 -0.63 -10.09 -6.58
C ILE A 166 -0.19 -10.38 -8.02
N VAL A 167 -0.45 -9.46 -8.94
CA VAL A 167 -0.07 -9.64 -10.36
C VAL A 167 1.44 -9.62 -10.54
N ILE A 168 2.15 -8.66 -9.92
CA ILE A 168 3.61 -8.58 -10.01
C ILE A 168 4.25 -9.86 -9.47
N VAL A 169 3.91 -10.31 -8.26
CA VAL A 169 4.53 -11.50 -7.64
C VAL A 169 4.37 -12.73 -8.51
N ASN A 170 3.17 -12.97 -9.04
CA ASN A 170 2.89 -14.14 -9.89
C ASN A 170 3.71 -14.14 -11.19
N GLU A 171 3.99 -12.97 -11.75
CA GLU A 171 4.62 -12.83 -13.06
C GLU A 171 6.13 -12.56 -12.99
N ILE A 172 6.64 -11.97 -11.90
CA ILE A 172 8.02 -11.50 -11.81
C ILE A 172 9.05 -12.63 -11.73
N HIS A 173 8.62 -13.81 -11.25
CA HIS A 173 9.44 -15.02 -11.23
C HIS A 173 9.89 -15.45 -12.62
N LYS A 174 9.07 -15.19 -13.66
CA LYS A 174 9.41 -15.44 -15.09
C LYS A 174 10.60 -14.60 -15.55
N PHE A 175 10.99 -13.59 -14.78
CA PHE A 175 12.09 -12.67 -15.05
C PHE A 175 13.28 -12.84 -14.09
N ASN A 176 13.33 -13.94 -13.33
CA ASN A 176 14.38 -14.24 -12.34
C ASN A 176 14.47 -13.23 -11.18
N TYR A 177 13.36 -12.59 -10.83
CA TYR A 177 13.25 -11.80 -9.61
C TYR A 177 12.33 -12.49 -8.61
N VAL A 178 12.58 -12.29 -7.33
CA VAL A 178 11.80 -12.85 -6.22
C VAL A 178 11.54 -11.72 -5.23
N VAL A 179 10.31 -11.62 -4.75
CA VAL A 179 9.96 -10.69 -3.68
C VAL A 179 10.43 -11.27 -2.34
N ASN A 180 11.02 -10.43 -1.49
CA ASN A 180 11.51 -10.87 -0.20
C ASN A 180 10.35 -11.03 0.80
N GLU A 181 10.10 -12.27 1.22
CA GLU A 181 9.10 -12.64 2.23
C GLU A 181 9.70 -13.45 3.39
N LYS A 182 11.03 -13.66 3.41
CA LYS A 182 11.66 -14.69 4.26
C LYS A 182 11.89 -14.26 5.72
N ASN A 183 11.61 -13.01 6.08
CA ASN A 183 11.94 -12.46 7.39
C ASN A 183 10.71 -12.41 8.30
N ASN A 184 10.84 -12.90 9.54
CA ASN A 184 9.83 -12.66 10.56
C ASN A 184 9.83 -11.18 10.95
N LEU A 185 8.76 -10.46 10.60
CA LEU A 185 8.64 -9.03 10.88
C LEU A 185 7.96 -8.72 12.22
N PHE A 186 7.58 -9.73 13.01
CA PHE A 186 6.74 -9.54 14.18
C PHE A 186 7.20 -8.39 15.10
N TYR A 187 8.47 -8.40 15.54
CA TYR A 187 8.99 -7.35 16.42
C TYR A 187 9.07 -5.98 15.74
N GLN A 188 9.42 -5.94 14.46
CA GLN A 188 9.52 -4.70 13.72
C GLN A 188 8.13 -4.06 13.56
N ILE A 189 7.11 -4.87 13.31
CA ILE A 189 5.71 -4.43 13.22
C ILE A 189 5.21 -3.97 14.59
N PHE A 190 5.54 -4.68 15.68
CA PHE A 190 5.16 -4.28 17.03
C PHE A 190 5.78 -2.93 17.44
N ILE A 191 7.08 -2.72 17.18
CA ILE A 191 7.74 -1.42 17.44
C ILE A 191 7.09 -0.32 16.60
N LEU A 192 6.78 -0.61 15.35
CA LEU A 192 6.13 0.34 14.44
C LEU A 192 4.69 0.66 14.89
N GLU A 193 3.96 -0.30 15.46
CA GLU A 193 2.65 -0.08 16.09
C GLU A 193 2.75 0.92 17.25
N ILE A 194 3.74 0.78 18.14
CA ILE A 194 3.97 1.73 19.25
C ILE A 194 4.25 3.14 18.73
N ILE A 195 5.15 3.25 17.74
CA ILE A 195 5.51 4.55 17.15
C ILE A 195 4.27 5.20 16.53
N ILE A 196 3.48 4.46 15.74
CA ILE A 196 2.27 4.99 15.11
C ILE A 196 1.22 5.38 16.15
N PHE A 197 1.06 4.61 17.22
CA PHE A 197 0.14 4.94 18.31
C PHE A 197 0.53 6.28 18.96
N ILE A 198 1.80 6.47 19.30
CA ILE A 198 2.29 7.74 19.86
C ILE A 198 2.03 8.89 18.88
N LEU A 199 2.39 8.72 17.60
CA LEU A 199 2.17 9.74 16.57
C LEU A 199 0.69 10.09 16.38
N SER A 200 -0.22 9.12 16.55
CA SER A 200 -1.67 9.32 16.42
C SER A 200 -2.24 10.29 17.45
N ILE A 201 -1.62 10.36 18.65
CA ILE A 201 -2.02 11.27 19.73
C ILE A 201 -1.51 12.69 19.47
N PHE A 202 -0.29 12.83 18.96
CA PHE A 202 0.36 14.14 18.82
C PHE A 202 0.03 14.87 17.51
N ILE A 203 -0.25 14.15 16.42
CA ILE A 203 -0.43 14.74 15.09
C ILE A 203 -1.89 14.62 14.64
N LYS A 204 -2.74 15.54 15.14
CA LYS A 204 -4.19 15.55 14.88
C LYS A 204 -4.59 15.40 13.41
N PRO A 205 -3.96 16.09 12.42
CA PRO A 205 -4.36 15.97 11.02
C PRO A 205 -4.14 14.58 10.41
N LEU A 206 -3.24 13.78 10.99
CA LEU A 206 -2.89 12.45 10.51
C LEU A 206 -3.50 11.33 11.36
N THR A 207 -4.24 11.66 12.41
CA THR A 207 -4.74 10.67 13.38
C THR A 207 -5.56 9.57 12.72
N TYR A 208 -6.49 9.90 11.80
CA TYR A 208 -7.26 8.88 11.08
C TYR A 208 -6.40 7.97 10.19
N LEU A 209 -5.37 8.50 9.54
CA LEU A 209 -4.42 7.71 8.74
C LEU A 209 -3.62 6.75 9.63
N PHE A 210 -3.10 7.25 10.75
CA PHE A 210 -2.37 6.43 11.72
C PHE A 210 -3.23 5.32 12.30
N ASN A 211 -4.50 5.60 12.60
CA ASN A 211 -5.45 4.59 13.03
C ASN A 211 -5.67 3.50 11.98
N GLY A 212 -5.78 3.87 10.70
CA GLY A 212 -5.83 2.89 9.60
C GLY A 212 -4.59 1.99 9.52
N LEU A 213 -3.40 2.56 9.70
CA LEU A 213 -2.14 1.80 9.73
C LEU A 213 -2.07 0.85 10.95
N LEU A 214 -2.57 1.27 12.12
CA LEU A 214 -2.67 0.42 13.31
C LEU A 214 -3.57 -0.78 13.06
N ILE A 215 -4.71 -0.58 12.39
CA ILE A 215 -5.61 -1.68 12.00
C ILE A 215 -4.85 -2.68 11.11
N ILE A 216 -4.16 -2.22 10.06
CA ILE A 216 -3.39 -3.11 9.17
C ILE A 216 -2.33 -3.91 9.94
N ASN A 217 -1.58 -3.26 10.82
CA ASN A 217 -0.54 -3.91 11.62
C ASN A 217 -1.13 -4.94 12.57
N SER A 218 -2.25 -4.61 13.21
CA SER A 218 -2.95 -5.50 14.11
C SER A 218 -3.46 -6.76 13.41
N CYS A 219 -3.98 -6.63 12.19
CA CYS A 219 -4.38 -7.77 11.37
C CYS A 219 -3.19 -8.69 11.02
N LEU A 220 -2.02 -8.11 10.75
CA LEU A 220 -0.80 -8.88 10.48
C LEU A 220 -0.29 -9.58 11.75
N ILE A 221 -0.30 -8.90 12.89
CA ILE A 221 0.05 -9.49 14.18
C ILE A 221 -0.87 -10.68 14.48
N LEU A 222 -2.19 -10.52 14.31
CA LEU A 222 -3.16 -11.61 14.44
C LEU A 222 -2.85 -12.78 13.51
N TYR A 223 -2.44 -12.50 12.28
CA TYR A 223 -2.01 -13.53 11.33
C TYR A 223 -0.77 -14.30 11.85
N TYR A 224 0.24 -13.60 12.35
CA TYR A 224 1.42 -14.22 12.99
C TYR A 224 1.03 -15.07 14.22
N MET A 225 0.09 -14.59 15.05
CA MET A 225 -0.41 -15.36 16.20
C MET A 225 -1.13 -16.63 15.75
N LYS A 226 -1.96 -16.53 14.70
CA LYS A 226 -2.67 -17.67 14.13
C LYS A 226 -1.70 -18.75 13.66
N LEU A 227 -0.64 -18.37 12.95
CA LEU A 227 0.41 -19.29 12.47
C LEU A 227 1.13 -20.00 13.62
N ALA A 228 1.24 -19.38 14.79
CA ALA A 228 1.85 -20.00 15.97
C ALA A 228 1.00 -21.15 16.57
N ASN A 229 -0.22 -21.39 16.05
CA ASN A 229 -1.13 -22.49 16.41
C ASN A 229 -1.58 -22.54 17.89
N PHE A 230 -1.59 -21.41 18.58
CA PHE A 230 -2.07 -21.33 19.96
C PHE A 230 -3.57 -21.04 20.02
N LYS A 231 -4.40 -22.09 20.08
CA LYS A 231 -5.88 -21.97 20.12
C LYS A 231 -6.38 -20.95 21.15
N LEU A 232 -5.85 -20.97 22.37
CA LEU A 232 -6.33 -20.12 23.47
C LEU A 232 -5.98 -18.63 23.25
N ILE A 233 -4.78 -18.33 22.75
CA ILE A 233 -4.37 -16.96 22.41
C ILE A 233 -5.13 -16.42 21.21
N ASN A 234 -5.37 -17.27 20.21
CA ASN A 234 -6.15 -16.89 19.02
C ASN A 234 -7.61 -16.55 19.39
N ILE A 235 -8.21 -17.31 20.31
CA ILE A 235 -9.57 -17.04 20.80
C ILE A 235 -9.60 -15.76 21.64
N LEU A 236 -8.66 -15.59 22.57
CA LEU A 236 -8.57 -14.41 23.44
C LEU A 236 -8.29 -13.13 22.63
N SER A 237 -7.35 -13.18 21.70
CA SER A 237 -7.06 -12.02 20.84
C SER A 237 -8.26 -11.68 19.98
N GLY A 238 -8.84 -12.65 19.26
CA GLY A 238 -10.02 -12.45 18.42
C GLY A 238 -11.21 -11.87 19.19
N SER A 239 -11.49 -12.35 20.40
CA SER A 239 -12.56 -11.80 21.24
C SER A 239 -12.26 -10.38 21.70
N LEU A 240 -11.01 -10.09 22.10
CA LEU A 240 -10.59 -8.74 22.49
C LEU A 240 -10.72 -7.74 21.34
N TYR A 241 -10.41 -8.12 20.10
CA TYR A 241 -10.63 -7.28 18.92
C TYR A 241 -12.12 -7.03 18.63
N PHE A 242 -12.96 -8.05 18.80
CA PHE A 242 -14.41 -7.91 18.59
C PHE A 242 -15.05 -7.00 19.65
N PHE A 243 -14.68 -7.19 20.93
CA PHE A 243 -15.15 -6.35 22.02
C PHE A 243 -14.62 -4.92 21.90
N SER A 244 -13.37 -4.72 21.48
CA SER A 244 -12.84 -3.38 21.29
C SER A 244 -13.53 -2.63 20.17
N PHE A 245 -13.86 -3.31 19.07
CA PHE A 245 -14.67 -2.73 18.00
C PHE A 245 -16.06 -2.30 18.51
N ILE A 246 -16.76 -3.17 19.26
CA ILE A 246 -18.06 -2.85 19.84
C ILE A 246 -17.98 -1.66 20.80
N LEU A 247 -17.02 -1.67 21.73
CA LEU A 247 -16.81 -0.58 22.68
C LEU A 247 -16.57 0.75 21.96
N THR A 248 -15.78 0.70 20.89
CA THR A 248 -15.49 1.86 20.06
C THR A 248 -16.76 2.41 19.40
N CYS A 249 -17.62 1.55 18.85
CA CYS A 249 -18.91 1.94 18.30
C CYS A 249 -19.88 2.50 19.35
N CYS A 250 -19.97 1.87 20.52
CA CYS A 250 -20.92 2.25 21.58
C CYS A 250 -20.53 3.56 22.29
N PHE A 251 -19.24 3.82 22.50
CA PHE A 251 -18.77 5.01 23.22
C PHE A 251 -18.43 6.19 22.31
N TYR A 252 -18.56 6.04 20.99
CA TYR A 252 -18.23 7.07 19.99
C TYR A 252 -18.75 8.47 20.35
N GLN A 253 -20.06 8.59 20.59
CA GLN A 253 -20.70 9.89 20.83
C GLN A 253 -20.21 10.56 22.11
N LYS A 254 -19.92 9.76 23.15
CA LYS A 254 -19.40 10.27 24.42
C LYS A 254 -17.94 10.70 24.30
N ILE A 255 -17.11 9.95 23.58
CA ILE A 255 -15.68 10.25 23.40
C ILE A 255 -15.49 11.53 22.58
N LYS A 256 -16.30 11.71 21.52
CA LYS A 256 -16.31 12.93 20.70
C LYS A 256 -16.59 14.19 21.52
N GLN A 257 -17.41 14.08 22.58
CA GLN A 257 -17.76 15.18 23.48
C GLN A 257 -16.56 15.72 24.29
N TYR A 258 -15.53 14.90 24.52
CA TYR A 258 -14.31 15.28 25.26
C TYR A 258 -13.18 15.80 24.35
N GLY A 259 -13.47 16.08 23.08
CA GLY A 259 -12.47 16.59 22.12
C GLY A 259 -11.46 15.53 21.67
N PHE A 260 -11.70 14.25 21.96
CA PHE A 260 -11.02 13.13 21.34
C PHE A 260 -11.77 12.77 20.06
N ASP A 261 -11.39 13.38 18.94
CA ASP A 261 -11.90 13.03 17.60
C ASP A 261 -11.46 11.61 17.17
N SER A 262 -10.60 10.98 17.96
CA SER A 262 -9.99 9.70 17.69
C SER A 262 -10.89 8.54 18.10
N LEU A 263 -11.89 8.32 17.25
CA LEU A 263 -12.70 7.12 17.05
C LEU A 263 -11.96 5.77 17.18
N PHE A 264 -10.64 5.72 17.32
CA PHE A 264 -9.84 4.50 17.23
C PHE A 264 -8.74 4.40 18.30
N ILE A 265 -8.66 5.30 19.29
CA ILE A 265 -7.72 5.13 20.41
C ILE A 265 -8.06 3.85 21.20
N ILE A 266 -9.34 3.58 21.42
CA ILE A 266 -9.75 2.35 22.14
C ILE A 266 -9.35 1.11 21.33
N PHE A 267 -9.63 1.11 20.02
CA PHE A 267 -9.22 0.03 19.14
C PHE A 267 -7.70 -0.17 19.17
N SER A 268 -6.90 0.88 19.04
CA SER A 268 -5.44 0.79 19.07
C SER A 268 -4.84 0.41 20.43
N ILE A 269 -5.45 0.81 21.55
CA ILE A 269 -5.06 0.32 22.88
C ILE A 269 -5.28 -1.19 22.95
N THR A 270 -6.39 -1.71 22.42
CA THR A 270 -6.65 -3.16 22.45
C THR A 270 -5.74 -3.96 21.53
N THR A 271 -5.35 -3.39 20.38
CA THR A 271 -4.39 -4.03 19.47
C THR A 271 -3.02 -4.15 20.16
N PHE A 272 -2.58 -3.07 20.82
CA PHE A 272 -1.36 -3.01 21.59
C PHE A 272 -1.35 -4.01 22.76
N VAL A 273 -2.43 -4.07 23.53
CA VAL A 273 -2.55 -5.01 24.66
C VAL A 273 -2.45 -6.45 24.17
N ASN A 274 -3.11 -6.78 23.05
CA ASN A 274 -3.02 -8.11 22.45
C ASN A 274 -1.59 -8.45 22.00
N SER A 275 -0.92 -7.54 21.29
CA SER A 275 0.44 -7.77 20.81
C SER A 275 1.44 -7.91 21.97
N ALA A 276 1.27 -7.14 23.05
CA ALA A 276 2.04 -7.27 24.29
C ALA A 276 1.80 -8.63 24.99
N ILE A 277 0.55 -9.08 25.13
CA ILE A 277 0.21 -10.38 25.73
C ILE A 277 0.90 -11.52 24.97
N PHE A 278 0.92 -11.48 23.64
CA PHE A 278 1.60 -12.50 22.85
C PHE A 278 3.11 -12.50 23.04
N ILE A 279 3.76 -11.34 23.09
CA ILE A 279 5.20 -11.25 23.37
C ILE A 279 5.52 -11.86 24.74
N ILE A 280 4.73 -11.51 25.75
CA ILE A 280 4.86 -12.04 27.12
C ILE A 280 4.70 -13.56 27.10
N TYR A 281 3.69 -14.07 26.40
CA TYR A 281 3.45 -15.52 26.28
C TYR A 281 4.63 -16.24 25.63
N VAL A 282 5.11 -15.75 24.47
CA VAL A 282 6.21 -16.42 23.74
C VAL A 282 7.51 -16.39 24.54
N LYS A 283 7.85 -15.24 25.15
CA LYS A 283 9.10 -15.09 25.94
C LYS A 283 9.06 -15.84 27.28
N LEU A 284 7.96 -15.76 28.02
CA LEU A 284 7.90 -16.29 29.39
C LEU A 284 7.50 -17.77 29.44
N ILE A 285 6.57 -18.21 28.60
CA ILE A 285 5.97 -19.55 28.72
C ILE A 285 6.70 -20.57 27.86
N ARG A 286 7.10 -20.21 26.63
CA ARG A 286 7.80 -21.14 25.74
C ARG A 286 9.33 -21.11 25.81
N LYS A 287 9.93 -20.05 26.37
CA LYS A 287 11.41 -19.83 26.37
C LYS A 287 12.05 -20.05 24.98
N GLU A 288 11.29 -19.90 23.90
CA GLU A 288 11.80 -19.97 22.53
C GLU A 288 12.40 -18.60 22.18
N LYS A 289 13.65 -18.57 21.67
CA LYS A 289 14.15 -17.36 21.02
C LYS A 289 13.27 -17.12 19.80
N ILE A 290 12.60 -15.98 19.75
CA ILE A 290 11.86 -15.47 18.57
C ILE A 290 12.86 -15.11 17.42
N ASP A 291 14.09 -15.62 17.46
CA ASP A 291 15.14 -15.45 16.47
C ASP A 291 15.07 -16.53 15.39
N GLU A 292 14.49 -17.69 15.69
CA GLU A 292 14.16 -18.66 14.66
C GLU A 292 12.88 -18.20 13.98
N ALA A 293 12.99 -17.87 12.70
CA ALA A 293 11.87 -17.55 11.84
C ALA A 293 10.74 -18.55 12.14
N LEU A 294 9.61 -18.06 12.65
CA LEU A 294 8.40 -18.86 12.89
C LEU A 294 7.96 -19.65 11.63
N PHE A 295 8.55 -19.34 10.48
CA PHE A 295 8.41 -19.99 9.18
C PHE A 295 9.32 -21.19 8.89
N ASN A 296 10.34 -21.51 9.70
CA ASN A 296 11.10 -22.77 9.51
C ASN A 296 10.26 -24.02 9.79
N LYS A 297 9.09 -23.88 10.42
CA LYS A 297 8.10 -24.96 10.56
C LYS A 297 7.10 -25.04 9.39
N ILE A 298 7.02 -24.06 8.49
CA ILE A 298 6.14 -24.15 7.31
C ILE A 298 6.79 -24.97 6.19
N SER A 299 8.11 -25.14 6.19
CA SER A 299 8.78 -26.14 5.33
C SER A 299 8.80 -27.56 5.93
N GLN A 300 8.22 -27.77 7.12
CA GLN A 300 8.20 -29.05 7.82
C GLN A 300 6.80 -29.54 8.20
N ILE A 301 5.75 -28.85 7.76
CA ILE A 301 4.37 -29.31 7.89
C ILE A 301 3.85 -29.57 6.47
N ASN A 302 4.16 -30.79 6.02
CA ASN A 302 3.58 -31.57 4.92
C ASN A 302 3.10 -30.83 3.66
#